data_AF-F2Y6L2-F1
#
_entry.id   AF-F2Y6L2-F1
#
_cell.length_a   1.000
_cell.length_b   1.000
_cell.length_c   1.000
_cell.angle_alpha   90.00
_cell.angle_beta   90.00
_cell.angle_gamma   90.00
#
_symmetry.space_group_name_H-M   'P 1'
#
loop_
_entity.id
_entity.type
_entity.pdbx_description
1 polymer ?
#
loop_
_entity_poly.entity_id
_entity_poly.type
_entity_poly.pdbx_seq_one_letter_code
_entity_poly.pdbx_strand_id
1 'polypeptide(L)'
;FALWRVPAPFKPITRKGMGQRMGGGKGAIDHYVTPVKAGRLIVEVGGRCEFPELQGVLGQVAHKLPFPAKAVSREALQKMRGGQEERERNNQNPWTFERIVTA
;
A
#
# COMPACT_ATOMS: atom_id res chain seq x y z
N PHE A 1 -15.86 -5.47 -13.97
CA PHE A 1 -16.07 -6.00 -12.60
C PHE A 1 -14.95 -5.50 -11.69
N ALA A 2 -15.19 -5.47 -10.38
CA ALA A 2 -14.18 -5.09 -9.40
C ALA A 2 -14.12 -6.13 -8.27
N LEU A 3 -12.92 -6.42 -7.77
CA LEU A 3 -12.64 -7.39 -6.72
C LEU A 3 -11.79 -6.75 -5.63
N TRP A 4 -12.15 -7.01 -4.37
CA TRP A 4 -11.34 -6.63 -3.23
C TRP A 4 -10.18 -7.62 -3.05
N ARG A 5 -8.97 -7.09 -2.95
CA ARG A 5 -7.75 -7.87 -2.68
C ARG A 5 -7.30 -7.80 -1.22
N VAL A 6 -8.05 -7.07 -0.40
CA VAL A 6 -7.83 -6.88 1.04
C VAL A 6 -8.99 -7.53 1.80
N PRO A 7 -8.72 -8.35 2.83
CA PRO A 7 -9.78 -8.98 3.62
C PRO A 7 -10.52 -7.96 4.48
N ALA A 8 -11.67 -8.39 5.00
CA ALA A 8 -12.42 -7.64 6.01
C ALA A 8 -11.54 -7.32 7.23
N PRO A 9 -11.78 -6.19 7.93
CA PRO A 9 -11.04 -5.82 9.12
C PRO A 9 -11.12 -6.90 10.20
N PHE A 10 -9.95 -7.35 10.67
CA PHE A 10 -9.85 -8.45 11.64
C PHE A 10 -8.91 -8.14 12.81
N LYS A 11 -8.05 -7.13 12.70
CA LYS A 11 -7.09 -6.78 13.76
C LYS A 11 -7.74 -5.81 14.75
N PRO A 12 -7.96 -6.18 16.02
CA PRO A 12 -8.59 -5.29 17.00
C PRO A 12 -7.65 -4.17 17.43
N ILE A 13 -8.19 -2.95 17.50
CA ILE A 13 -7.54 -1.79 18.10
C ILE A 13 -8.26 -1.47 19.41
N THR A 14 -7.52 -1.45 20.51
CA THR A 14 -8.07 -1.14 21.84
C THR A 14 -7.84 0.31 22.19
N ARG A 15 -8.85 0.96 22.78
CA ARG A 15 -8.78 2.36 23.21
C ARG A 15 -9.31 2.50 24.64
N LYS A 16 -8.63 3.29 25.47
CA LYS A 16 -9.15 3.68 26.79
C LYS A 16 -10.06 4.90 26.66
N GLY A 17 -11.02 5.02 27.59
CA GLY A 17 -11.88 6.20 27.67
C GLY A 17 -11.05 7.49 27.83
N MET A 18 -11.55 8.58 27.24
CA MET A 18 -10.89 9.88 27.33
C MET A 18 -10.88 10.37 28.79
N GLY A 19 -9.75 10.92 29.26
CA GLY A 19 -9.61 11.45 30.62
C GLY A 19 -9.21 10.42 31.70
N GLN A 20 -8.97 9.16 31.33
CA GLN A 20 -8.47 8.15 32.26
C GLN A 20 -6.98 8.34 32.58
N ARG A 21 -6.58 8.04 33.82
CA ARG A 21 -5.16 8.00 34.21
C ARG A 21 -4.44 6.81 33.54
N MET A 22 -3.12 6.86 33.50
CA MET A 22 -2.30 5.72 33.06
C MET A 22 -2.42 4.55 34.07
N GLY A 23 -2.28 3.31 33.59
CA GLY A 23 -2.49 2.09 34.39
C GLY A 23 -3.91 1.51 34.30
N GLY A 24 -4.28 0.55 35.14
CA GLY A 24 -5.64 -0.03 35.17
C GLY A 24 -5.96 -1.05 34.07
N GLY A 25 -4.94 -1.72 33.51
CA GLY A 25 -5.13 -2.78 32.50
C GLY A 25 -5.31 -2.26 31.07
N LYS A 26 -5.78 -3.15 30.18
CA LYS A 26 -6.00 -2.88 28.74
C LYS A 26 -7.41 -2.35 28.51
N GLY A 27 -7.57 -1.42 27.56
CA GLY A 27 -8.89 -0.91 27.18
C GLY A 27 -9.72 -1.94 26.40
N ALA A 28 -11.02 -1.66 26.26
CA ALA A 28 -11.91 -2.44 25.39
C ALA A 28 -11.53 -2.28 23.91
N ILE A 29 -12.02 -3.20 23.07
CA ILE A 29 -11.88 -3.11 21.61
C ILE A 29 -12.77 -1.97 21.10
N ASP A 30 -12.18 -1.06 20.34
CA ASP A 30 -12.86 0.11 19.75
C ASP A 30 -13.30 -0.20 18.33
N HIS A 31 -12.37 -0.64 17.48
CA HIS A 31 -12.65 -1.01 16.10
C HIS A 31 -11.63 -2.05 15.58
N TYR A 32 -11.91 -2.61 14.41
CA TYR A 32 -11.02 -3.52 13.71
C TYR A 32 -10.39 -2.85 12.49
N VAL A 33 -9.15 -3.21 12.17
CA VAL A 33 -8.43 -2.70 11.00
C VAL A 33 -7.83 -3.85 10.19
N THR A 34 -7.43 -3.57 8.94
CA THR A 34 -6.65 -4.49 8.11
C THR A 34 -5.26 -3.91 7.86
N PRO A 35 -4.17 -4.57 8.28
CA PRO A 35 -2.81 -4.10 7.99
C PRO A 35 -2.48 -4.26 6.50
N VAL A 36 -1.90 -3.23 5.90
CA VAL A 36 -1.50 -3.20 4.47
C VAL A 36 -0.01 -2.92 4.37
N LYS A 37 0.72 -3.71 3.57
CA LYS A 37 2.14 -3.52 3.28
C LYS A 37 2.35 -2.77 1.95
N ALA A 38 3.50 -2.12 1.79
CA ALA A 38 3.89 -1.51 0.52
C ALA A 38 3.91 -2.53 -0.62
N GLY A 39 3.47 -2.11 -1.82
CA GLY A 39 3.35 -2.98 -2.99
C GLY A 39 2.14 -3.90 -3.01
N ARG A 40 1.24 -3.83 -2.00
CA ARG A 40 -0.01 -4.60 -1.98
C ARG A 40 -1.07 -3.97 -2.91
N LEU A 41 -1.75 -4.81 -3.68
CA LEU A 41 -2.93 -4.40 -4.45
C LEU A 41 -4.17 -4.31 -3.54
N ILE A 42 -4.94 -3.22 -3.65
CA ILE A 42 -6.12 -2.95 -2.81
C ILE A 42 -7.41 -3.40 -3.50
N VAL A 43 -7.67 -2.80 -4.67
CA VAL A 43 -8.81 -3.12 -5.54
C VAL A 43 -8.26 -3.55 -6.88
N GLU A 44 -8.81 -4.64 -7.42
CA GLU A 44 -8.54 -5.07 -8.79
C GLU A 44 -9.79 -4.85 -9.63
N VAL A 45 -9.60 -4.26 -10.81
CA VAL A 45 -10.66 -4.03 -11.78
C VAL A 45 -10.30 -4.79 -13.04
N GLY A 46 -11.25 -5.56 -13.56
CA GLY A 46 -11.10 -6.32 -14.80
C GLY A 46 -12.36 -6.21 -15.65
N GLY A 47 -12.22 -6.39 -16.96
CA GLY A 47 -13.32 -6.29 -17.92
C GLY A 47 -12.86 -5.69 -19.24
N ARG A 48 -13.83 -5.41 -20.12
CA ARG A 48 -13.61 -4.72 -21.39
C ARG A 48 -13.63 -3.21 -21.18
N CYS A 49 -12.66 -2.69 -20.43
CA CYS A 49 -12.50 -1.26 -20.17
C CYS A 49 -11.04 -0.90 -20.39
N GLU A 50 -10.80 0.26 -20.99
CA GLU A 50 -9.44 0.74 -21.22
C GLU A 50 -8.88 1.41 -19.97
N PHE A 51 -7.56 1.32 -19.76
CA PHE A 51 -6.93 1.89 -18.57
C PHE A 51 -7.17 3.40 -18.38
N PRO A 52 -7.14 4.25 -19.44
CA PRO A 52 -7.40 5.69 -19.30
C PRO A 52 -8.78 6.01 -18.70
N GLU A 53 -9.80 5.21 -19.01
CA GLU A 53 -11.16 5.39 -18.47
C GLU A 53 -11.19 5.15 -16.95
N LEU A 54 -10.44 4.14 -16.49
CA LEU A 54 -10.34 3.78 -15.08
C LEU A 54 -9.35 4.66 -14.31
N GLN A 55 -8.38 5.26 -14.99
CA GLN A 55 -7.29 6.01 -14.37
C GLN A 55 -7.79 7.21 -13.56
N GLY A 56 -8.82 7.92 -14.05
CA GLY A 56 -9.43 9.04 -13.33
C GLY A 56 -10.07 8.61 -12.01
N VAL A 57 -10.91 7.57 -12.06
CA VAL A 57 -11.65 7.05 -10.89
C VAL A 57 -10.68 6.42 -9.88
N LEU A 58 -9.78 5.55 -10.34
CA LEU A 58 -8.79 4.91 -9.48
C LEU A 58 -7.79 5.93 -8.90
N GLY A 59 -7.47 6.99 -9.65
CA GLY A 59 -6.67 8.11 -9.15
C GLY A 59 -7.36 8.84 -8.00
N GLN A 60 -8.64 9.19 -8.15
CA GLN A 60 -9.41 9.82 -7.07
C GLN A 60 -9.48 8.94 -5.81
N VAL A 61 -9.68 7.64 -5.96
CA VAL A 61 -9.67 6.70 -4.83
C VAL A 61 -8.29 6.66 -4.19
N ALA A 62 -7.21 6.59 -4.99
CA ALA A 62 -5.84 6.58 -4.49
C ALA A 62 -5.51 7.82 -3.65
N HIS A 63 -5.99 9.00 -4.04
CA HIS A 63 -5.81 10.24 -3.27
C HIS A 63 -6.56 10.28 -1.94
N LYS A 64 -7.63 9.47 -1.78
CA LYS A 64 -8.40 9.37 -0.53
C LYS A 64 -7.82 8.34 0.44
N LEU A 65 -6.89 7.50 0.00
CA LEU A 65 -6.26 6.51 0.87
C LEU A 65 -5.29 7.19 1.85
N PRO A 66 -5.14 6.66 3.08
CA PRO A 66 -4.26 7.24 4.10
C PRO A 66 -2.77 7.03 3.82
N PHE A 67 -2.41 6.41 2.68
CA PHE A 67 -1.05 6.14 2.25
C PHE A 67 -0.90 6.41 0.75
N PRO A 68 0.32 6.74 0.26
CA PRO A 68 0.56 6.95 -1.16
C PRO A 68 0.16 5.71 -1.97
N ALA A 69 -0.79 5.89 -2.86
CA ALA A 69 -1.28 4.87 -3.77
C ALA A 69 -1.23 5.39 -5.21
N LYS A 70 -1.11 4.47 -6.16
CA LYS A 70 -1.07 4.78 -7.59
C LYS A 70 -1.91 3.78 -8.35
N ALA A 71 -2.74 4.26 -9.27
CA ALA A 71 -3.43 3.42 -10.24
C ALA A 71 -2.40 2.84 -11.22
N VAL A 72 -2.39 1.52 -11.39
CA VAL A 72 -1.42 0.82 -12.23
C VAL A 72 -2.12 -0.22 -13.09
N SER A 73 -1.73 -0.31 -14.36
CA SER A 73 -2.04 -1.44 -15.23
C SER A 73 -0.93 -2.49 -15.17
N ARG A 74 -1.17 -3.68 -15.73
CA ARG A 74 -0.16 -4.74 -15.83
C ARG A 74 1.10 -4.25 -16.54
N GLU A 75 0.94 -3.59 -17.68
CA GLU A 75 2.04 -3.06 -18.49
C GLU A 75 2.77 -1.93 -17.77
N ALA A 76 2.04 -0.99 -17.17
CA ALA A 76 2.63 0.11 -16.41
C ALA A 76 3.46 -0.42 -15.23
N LEU A 77 2.97 -1.45 -14.53
CA LEU A 77 3.67 -2.07 -13.42
C LEU A 77 4.95 -2.78 -13.89
N GLN A 78 4.91 -3.50 -15.02
CA GLN A 78 6.10 -4.13 -15.61
C GLN A 78 7.15 -3.09 -16.03
N LYS A 79 6.72 -2.00 -16.70
CA LYS A 79 7.61 -0.89 -17.07
C LYS A 79 8.27 -0.22 -15.86
N MET A 80 7.51 0.01 -14.79
CA MET A 80 8.06 0.59 -13.56
C MET A 80 9.11 -0.30 -12.92
N ARG A 81 8.87 -1.62 -12.86
CA ARG A 81 9.84 -2.59 -12.32
C ARG A 81 11.09 -2.66 -13.19
N GLY A 82 10.94 -2.83 -14.51
CA GLY A 82 12.08 -2.85 -15.43
C GLY A 82 12.90 -1.56 -15.39
N GLY A 83 12.23 -0.41 -15.26
CA GLY A 83 12.92 0.88 -15.09
C GLY A 83 13.64 1.04 -13.74
N GLN A 84 13.18 0.37 -12.67
CA GLN A 84 13.90 0.33 -11.40
C GLN A 84 15.15 -0.55 -11.53
N GLU A 85 15.00 -1.77 -12.07
CA GLU A 85 16.09 -2.71 -12.30
C GLU A 85 17.18 -2.12 -13.21
N GLU A 86 16.79 -1.42 -14.27
CA GLU A 86 17.72 -0.74 -15.18
C GLU A 86 18.51 0.37 -14.47
N ARG A 87 17.86 1.15 -13.60
CA ARG A 87 18.53 2.20 -12.81
C ARG A 87 19.51 1.62 -11.80
N GLU A 88 19.14 0.52 -11.16
CA GLU A 88 20.00 -0.19 -10.21
C GLU A 88 21.22 -0.77 -10.92
N ARG A 89 21.02 -1.42 -12.07
CA ARG A 89 22.11 -1.97 -12.89
C ARG A 89 23.03 -0.91 -13.47
N ASN A 90 22.47 0.22 -13.93
CA ASN A 90 23.23 1.29 -14.56
C ASN A 90 23.79 2.30 -13.54
N ASN A 91 23.61 2.06 -12.24
CA ASN A 91 24.12 2.92 -11.18
C ASN A 91 25.65 2.97 -11.22
N GLN A 92 26.20 4.15 -11.53
CA GLN A 92 27.65 4.37 -11.61
C GLN A 92 28.31 4.51 -10.24
N ASN A 93 27.54 4.71 -9.17
CA ASN A 93 28.09 4.82 -7.84
C ASN A 93 28.53 3.43 -7.32
N PRO A 94 29.83 3.24 -6.99
CA PRO A 94 30.32 1.95 -6.48
C PRO A 94 29.83 1.60 -5.07
N TRP A 95 29.26 2.58 -4.36
CA TRP A 95 28.78 2.46 -2.98
C TRP A 95 27.26 2.29 -2.95
N THR A 96 26.80 1.05 -2.96
CA THR A 96 25.38 0.73 -2.75
C THR A 96 25.09 0.51 -1.27
N PHE A 97 23.85 0.82 -0.85
CA PHE A 97 23.43 0.65 0.55
C PHE A 97 23.58 -0.79 1.02
N GLU A 98 23.15 -1.76 0.20
CA GLU A 98 23.28 -3.18 0.52
C GLU A 98 24.74 -3.56 0.77
N ARG A 99 25.64 -3.13 -0.12
CA ARG A 99 27.08 -3.40 0.00
C ARG A 99 27.68 -2.83 1.28
N ILE A 100 27.28 -1.63 1.70
CA ILE A 100 27.79 -0.98 2.92
C ILE A 100 27.29 -1.71 4.17
N VAL A 101 26.03 -2.13 4.20
CA VAL A 101 25.43 -2.76 5.38
C VAL A 101 25.93 -4.19 5.57
N THR A 102 26.26 -4.89 4.49
CA THR A 102 26.74 -6.28 4.55
C THR A 102 28.26 -6.44 4.71
N ALA A 103 29.03 -5.37 4.46
CA ALA A 103 30.48 -5.36 4.59
C ALA A 103 30.92 -5.18 6.04
#